data_AF-A0A0F8EPE6-F1
#
_entry.id   AF-A0A0F8EPE6-F1
#
_cell.length_a   1.000
_cell.length_b   1.000
_cell.length_c   1.000
_cell.angle_alpha   90.00
_cell.angle_beta   90.00
_cell.angle_gamma   90.00
#
_symmetry.space_group_name_H-M   'P 1'
#
loop_
_entity.id
_entity.type
_entity.pdbx_description
1 polymer ?
#
loop_
_entity_poly.entity_id
_entity_poly.type
_entity_poly.pdbx_seq_one_letter_code
_entity_poly.pdbx_strand_id
1 'polypeptide(L)'
;MVSIRAKIKARLEKFLEVDSSGYRRAILCIFIRVKKATIDELHEMLSSRYNVSRNTVASMVGYIHSKLGILRAHKESYKTPMVYLLREEYVDLLMKIVASSTKKSTNSAA
;
A
#
# COMPACT_ATOMS: atom_id res chain seq x y z
N MET A 1 17.30 18.37 -9.10
CA MET A 1 17.38 16.92 -8.75
C MET A 1 16.01 16.45 -8.30
N VAL A 2 15.54 15.25 -8.69
CA VAL A 2 14.23 14.72 -8.26
C VAL A 2 14.39 13.94 -6.96
N SER A 3 13.84 14.48 -5.86
CA SER A 3 13.93 13.89 -4.51
C SER A 3 13.39 12.44 -4.49
N ILE A 4 13.97 11.60 -3.63
CA ILE A 4 13.57 10.18 -3.45
C ILE A 4 12.06 10.05 -3.21
N ARG A 5 11.49 10.93 -2.37
CA ARG A 5 10.04 11.06 -2.12
C ARG A 5 9.20 11.22 -3.39
N ALA A 6 9.67 11.98 -4.37
CA ALA A 6 8.97 12.19 -5.64
C ALA A 6 9.08 10.98 -6.57
N LYS A 7 10.21 10.26 -6.56
CA LYS A 7 10.35 8.96 -7.27
C LYS A 7 9.42 7.89 -6.66
N ILE A 8 9.31 7.85 -5.33
CA ILE A 8 8.36 6.96 -4.63
C ILE A 8 6.92 7.33 -4.98
N LYS A 9 6.56 8.62 -4.95
CA LYS A 9 5.26 9.13 -5.37
C LYS A 9 4.87 8.61 -6.76
N ALA A 10 5.70 8.84 -7.77
CA ALA A 10 5.40 8.43 -9.14
C ALA A 10 5.23 6.90 -9.30
N ARG A 11 5.95 6.10 -8.50
CA ARG A 11 5.75 4.63 -8.46
C ARG A 11 4.45 4.23 -7.77
N LEU A 12 4.06 4.94 -6.71
CA LEU A 12 2.83 4.69 -5.95
C LEU A 12 1.58 5.11 -6.74
N GLU A 13 1.66 6.22 -7.47
CA GLU A 13 0.64 6.66 -8.43
C GLU A 13 0.46 5.63 -9.54
N LYS A 14 1.54 5.16 -10.18
CA LYS A 14 1.46 4.06 -11.18
C LYS A 14 0.93 2.75 -10.59
N PHE A 15 1.24 2.44 -9.33
CA PHE A 15 0.74 1.23 -8.66
C PHE A 15 -0.78 1.29 -8.41
N LEU A 16 -1.34 2.48 -8.20
CA LEU A 16 -2.79 2.72 -8.10
C LEU A 16 -3.47 2.88 -9.47
N GLU A 17 -2.78 3.44 -10.47
CA GLU A 17 -3.30 3.61 -11.82
C GLU A 17 -3.57 2.26 -12.51
N VAL A 18 -2.81 1.23 -12.17
CA VAL A 18 -3.00 -0.17 -12.61
C VAL A 18 -3.91 -0.94 -11.62
N ASP A 19 -4.55 -0.29 -10.64
CA ASP A 19 -5.43 -0.95 -9.67
C ASP A 19 -6.87 -1.15 -10.19
N SER A 20 -7.03 -2.07 -11.13
CA SER A 20 -8.33 -2.46 -11.70
C SER A 20 -9.32 -3.09 -10.70
N SER A 21 -8.87 -3.45 -9.50
CA SER A 21 -9.68 -4.19 -8.50
C SER A 21 -9.87 -3.46 -7.17
N GLY A 22 -9.24 -2.30 -6.97
CA GLY A 22 -9.33 -1.51 -5.74
C GLY A 22 -8.61 -2.06 -4.49
N TYR A 23 -8.17 -3.33 -4.50
CA TYR A 23 -7.50 -3.95 -3.35
C TYR A 23 -6.11 -3.35 -3.08
N ARG A 24 -5.41 -2.79 -4.09
CA ARG A 24 -4.11 -2.12 -3.87
C ARG A 24 -4.31 -0.80 -3.14
N ARG A 25 -5.40 -0.09 -3.42
CA ARG A 25 -5.79 1.09 -2.65
C ARG A 25 -6.21 0.72 -1.22
N ALA A 26 -6.97 -0.35 -1.06
CA ALA A 26 -7.41 -0.84 0.25
C ALA A 26 -6.24 -1.22 1.16
N ILE A 27 -5.24 -1.98 0.67
CA ILE A 27 -4.08 -2.37 1.49
C ILE A 27 -3.25 -1.16 1.94
N LEU A 28 -3.11 -0.14 1.09
CA LEU A 28 -2.45 1.12 1.45
C LEU A 28 -3.25 1.89 2.52
N CYS A 29 -4.58 1.97 2.38
CA CYS A 29 -5.46 2.53 3.43
C CYS A 29 -5.34 1.79 4.76
N ILE A 30 -5.21 0.46 4.75
CA ILE A 30 -5.00 -0.33 5.96
C ILE A 30 -3.66 0.05 6.59
N PHE A 31 -2.54 0.00 5.84
CA PHE A 31 -1.23 0.39 6.35
C PHE A 31 -1.18 1.82 6.93
N ILE A 32 -1.91 2.78 6.34
CA ILE A 32 -2.03 4.14 6.90
C ILE A 32 -2.74 4.13 8.27
N ARG A 33 -3.78 3.31 8.44
CA ARG A 33 -4.56 3.23 9.69
C ARG A 33 -3.84 2.48 10.81
N VAL A 34 -3.29 1.29 10.53
CA VAL A 34 -2.68 0.44 11.57
C VAL A 34 -1.17 0.68 11.76
N LYS A 35 -0.51 1.37 10.82
CA LYS A 35 0.95 1.61 10.73
C LYS A 35 1.84 0.36 10.64
N LYS A 36 1.46 -0.76 11.26
CA LYS A 36 2.10 -2.07 11.17
C LYS A 36 1.06 -3.15 10.87
N ALA A 37 1.42 -4.14 10.05
CA ALA A 37 0.59 -5.30 9.78
C ALA A 37 1.39 -6.49 9.26
N THR A 38 0.92 -7.69 9.53
CA THR A 38 1.39 -8.97 8.97
C THR A 38 0.60 -9.34 7.71
N ILE A 39 1.12 -10.30 6.93
CA ILE A 39 0.38 -10.83 5.76
C ILE A 39 -0.97 -11.44 6.17
N ASP A 40 -1.07 -12.03 7.36
CA ASP A 40 -2.29 -12.63 7.89
C ASP A 40 -3.35 -11.58 8.25
N GLU A 41 -2.99 -10.57 9.04
CA GLU A 41 -3.90 -9.46 9.38
C GLU A 41 -4.39 -8.73 8.12
N LEU A 42 -3.49 -8.48 7.16
CA LEU A 42 -3.86 -7.87 5.87
C LEU A 42 -4.78 -8.77 5.07
N HIS A 43 -4.59 -10.09 5.12
CA HIS A 43 -5.48 -11.05 4.46
C HIS A 43 -6.87 -11.05 5.09
N GLU A 44 -7.02 -11.06 6.42
CA GLU A 44 -8.33 -10.98 7.06
C GLU A 44 -9.04 -9.64 6.82
N MET A 45 -8.31 -8.52 6.91
CA MET A 45 -8.87 -7.20 6.66
C MET A 45 -9.27 -7.00 5.19
N LEU A 46 -8.58 -7.63 4.24
CA LEU A 46 -8.93 -7.57 2.82
C LEU A 46 -10.00 -8.60 2.45
N SER A 47 -9.96 -9.83 2.97
CA SER A 47 -10.92 -10.90 2.63
C SER A 47 -12.36 -10.52 3.00
N SER A 48 -12.53 -9.70 4.05
CA SER A 48 -13.81 -9.09 4.42
C SER A 48 -14.45 -8.22 3.32
N ARG A 49 -13.69 -7.70 2.35
CA ARG A 49 -14.19 -6.79 1.29
C ARG A 49 -13.77 -7.14 -0.14
N TYR A 50 -12.78 -8.00 -0.32
CA TYR A 50 -12.19 -8.38 -1.60
C TYR A 50 -11.85 -9.86 -1.59
N ASN A 51 -12.15 -10.57 -2.67
CA ASN A 51 -11.83 -12.00 -2.80
C ASN A 51 -10.32 -12.21 -3.13
N VAL A 52 -9.43 -11.82 -2.22
CA VAL A 52 -7.97 -11.98 -2.34
C VAL A 52 -7.48 -13.20 -1.58
N SER A 53 -6.49 -13.90 -2.13
CA SER A 53 -5.82 -14.99 -1.44
C SER A 53 -4.63 -14.49 -0.60
N ARG A 54 -4.22 -15.26 0.42
CA ARG A 54 -2.98 -15.03 1.18
C ARG A 54 -1.75 -14.85 0.27
N ASN A 55 -1.65 -15.61 -0.82
CA ASN A 55 -0.55 -15.50 -1.79
C ASN A 55 -0.60 -14.18 -2.55
N THR A 56 -1.79 -13.70 -2.93
CA THR A 56 -2.01 -12.39 -3.55
C THR A 56 -1.57 -11.27 -2.62
N VAL A 57 -1.95 -11.34 -1.33
CA VAL A 57 -1.55 -10.38 -0.30
C VAL A 57 -0.04 -10.42 -0.07
N ALA A 58 0.58 -11.60 0.05
CA ALA A 58 2.03 -11.75 0.19
C ALA A 58 2.79 -11.13 -0.98
N SER A 59 2.34 -11.38 -2.21
CA SER A 59 2.94 -10.83 -3.44
C SER A 59 2.81 -9.32 -3.51
N MET A 60 1.65 -8.76 -3.11
CA MET A 60 1.44 -7.32 -3.00
C MET A 60 2.34 -6.67 -1.95
N VAL A 61 2.38 -7.22 -0.73
CA VAL A 61 3.20 -6.68 0.35
C VAL A 61 4.69 -6.75 -0.02
N GLY A 62 5.11 -7.83 -0.67
CA GLY A 62 6.44 -7.96 -1.28
C GLY A 62 6.72 -6.89 -2.33
N TYR A 63 5.76 -6.59 -3.23
CA TYR A 63 5.88 -5.50 -4.21
C TYR A 63 5.99 -4.13 -3.53
N ILE A 64 5.15 -3.84 -2.53
CA ILE A 64 5.17 -2.57 -1.79
C ILE A 64 6.51 -2.41 -1.04
N HIS A 65 7.00 -3.47 -0.42
CA HIS A 65 8.30 -3.49 0.26
C HIS A 65 9.48 -3.31 -0.72
N SER A 66 9.54 -4.11 -1.79
CA SER A 66 10.68 -4.16 -2.71
C SER A 66 10.69 -3.05 -3.76
N LYS A 67 9.53 -2.72 -4.34
CA LYS A 67 9.41 -1.82 -5.50
C LYS A 67 8.93 -0.41 -5.16
N LEU A 68 8.12 -0.25 -4.11
CA LEU A 68 7.77 1.07 -3.58
C LEU A 68 8.75 1.54 -2.50
N GLY A 69 9.33 0.63 -1.70
CA GLY A 69 10.35 0.94 -0.69
C GLY A 69 9.84 1.63 0.57
N ILE A 70 8.52 1.72 0.74
CA ILE A 70 7.85 2.49 1.80
C ILE A 70 7.63 1.68 3.09
N LEU A 71 7.61 0.35 2.98
CA LEU A 71 7.52 -0.56 4.12
C LEU A 71 8.93 -0.91 4.62
N ARG A 72 9.00 -1.27 5.90
CA ARG A 72 10.16 -1.90 6.54
C ARG A 72 9.69 -3.24 7.09
N ALA A 73 10.25 -4.33 6.58
CA ALA A 73 10.01 -5.64 7.18
C ALA A 73 10.82 -5.77 8.47
N HIS A 74 10.18 -6.29 9.51
CA HIS A 74 10.77 -6.59 10.81
C HIS A 74 10.34 -7.99 11.25
N LYS A 75 11.26 -8.75 11.85
CA LYS A 75 10.93 -9.98 12.58
C LYS A 75 11.06 -9.65 14.06
N GLU A 76 9.91 -9.55 14.74
CA GLU A 76 9.85 -9.22 16.17
C GLU A 76 10.43 -10.36 17.03
N SER A 77 10.35 -11.60 16.55
CA SER A 77 11.02 -12.78 17.12
C SER A 77 11.23 -13.90 16.09
N TYR A 78 12.03 -14.92 16.44
CA TYR A 78 12.31 -16.09 15.59
C TYR A 78 11.07 -16.97 15.33
N LYS A 79 10.05 -16.90 16.21
CA LYS A 79 8.78 -17.65 16.10
C LYS A 79 7.59 -16.85 15.56
N THR A 80 7.74 -15.53 15.36
CA THR A 80 6.63 -14.67 14.93
C THR A 80 6.61 -14.47 13.41
N PRO A 81 5.42 -14.24 12.80
CA PRO A 81 5.33 -13.85 11.40
C PRO A 81 6.10 -12.55 11.10
N MET A 82 6.45 -12.35 9.83
CA MET A 82 7.17 -11.17 9.36
C MET A 82 6.22 -9.97 9.36
N VAL A 83 6.51 -8.98 10.21
CA VAL A 83 5.70 -7.76 10.38
C VAL A 83 6.18 -6.71 9.40
N TYR A 84 5.28 -6.06 8.70
CA TYR A 84 5.59 -4.94 7.81
C TYR A 84 5.14 -3.64 8.44
N LEU A 85 6.09 -2.74 8.71
CA LEU A 85 5.82 -1.41 9.25
C LEU A 85 5.90 -0.37 8.14
N LEU A 86 4.90 0.49 8.03
CA LEU A 86 4.92 1.66 7.17
C LEU A 86 5.81 2.74 7.80
N ARG A 87 6.79 3.24 7.05
CA ARG A 87 7.64 4.34 7.52
C ARG A 87 6.82 5.62 7.59
N GLU A 88 6.85 6.30 8.74
CA GLU A 88 6.06 7.51 8.97
C GLU A 88 6.39 8.64 7.99
N GLU A 89 7.66 8.73 7.55
CA GLU A 89 8.11 9.65 6.49
C GLU A 89 7.25 9.55 5.20
N TYR A 90 6.67 8.39 4.91
CA TYR A 90 5.81 8.17 3.74
C TYR A 90 4.31 8.20 4.05
N VAL A 91 3.85 8.20 5.31
CA VAL A 91 2.41 8.19 5.65
C VAL A 91 1.67 9.38 5.03
N ASP A 92 2.19 10.60 5.16
CA ASP A 92 1.65 11.79 4.49
C ASP A 92 1.63 11.69 2.97
N LEU A 93 2.60 10.96 2.40
CA LEU A 93 2.67 10.75 0.96
C LEU A 93 1.56 9.80 0.51
N LEU A 94 1.40 8.68 1.21
CA LEU A 94 0.34 7.72 0.93
C LEU A 94 -1.03 8.39 1.13
N MET A 95 -1.26 9.13 2.23
CA MET A 95 -2.52 9.85 2.46
C MET A 95 -2.86 10.86 1.37
N LYS A 96 -1.85 11.49 0.74
CA LYS A 96 -2.04 12.43 -0.39
C LYS A 96 -2.20 11.76 -1.75
N ILE A 97 -1.80 10.51 -1.92
CA ILE A 97 -1.94 9.72 -3.17
C ILE A 97 -3.22 8.85 -3.12
N VAL A 98 -3.49 8.24 -1.96
CA VAL A 98 -4.86 8.13 -1.41
C VAL A 98 -5.43 9.57 -1.29
N ALA A 99 -6.73 9.73 -1.03
CA ALA A 99 -7.46 10.98 -1.30
C ALA A 99 -7.38 11.40 -2.80
N SER A 100 -6.27 11.94 -3.32
CA SER A 100 -6.19 12.48 -4.69
C SER A 100 -6.64 11.52 -5.80
N SER A 101 -6.39 10.20 -5.72
CA SER A 101 -6.94 9.24 -6.70
C SER A 101 -8.48 9.15 -6.72
N THR A 102 -9.24 9.81 -5.82
CA THR A 102 -10.70 9.96 -5.97
C THR A 102 -11.11 11.15 -6.85
N LYS A 103 -10.15 11.95 -7.34
CA LYS A 103 -10.39 13.09 -8.27
C LYS A 103 -9.94 12.78 -9.71
N LYS A 104 -10.22 11.56 -10.20
CA LYS A 104 -10.14 11.20 -11.63
C LYS A 104 -11.49 10.68 -12.16
N SER A 105 -12.56 11.36 -11.75
CA SER A 105 -13.82 11.49 -12.50
C SER A 105 -14.33 12.91 -12.24
N THR A 106 -14.82 13.60 -13.27
CA THR A 106 -14.98 15.08 -13.38
C THR A 106 -13.63 15.86 -13.32
N ASN A 107 -13.22 16.67 -14.31
CA ASN A 107 -13.89 17.13 -15.54
C ASN A 107 -13.15 16.70 -16.83
N SER A 108 -13.93 16.21 -17.78
CA SER A 108 -13.75 16.48 -19.22
C SER A 108 -15.09 17.01 -19.74
N ALA A 109 -15.02 17.83 -20.80
CA ALA A 109 -16.13 18.42 -21.57
C ALA A 109 -16.78 19.72 -21.02
N ALA A 110 -17.04 20.62 -21.99
CA ALA A 110 -17.62 21.97 -21.93
C ALA A 110 -16.78 23.02 -21.18
#